data_AF-A0A0Q7FCH0-F1
#
_entry.id   AF-A0A0Q7FCH0-F1
#
_cell.length_a   1.000
_cell.length_b   1.000
_cell.length_c   1.000
_cell.angle_alpha   90.00
_cell.angle_beta   90.00
_cell.angle_gamma   90.00
#
_symmetry.space_group_name_H-M   'P 1'
#
loop_
_entity.id
_entity.type
_entity.pdbx_description
1 polymer ?
#
loop_
_entity_poly.entity_id
_entity_poly.type
_entity_poly.pdbx_seq_one_letter_code
_entity_poly.pdbx_strand_id
1 'polypeptide(L)'
;MKMRTKNSTSRKNYRIDVRLTDVEHSKIDNMYKTSTCLTKAQYVRELIFNRPIRIFYRNQSLDDLIEEIVILNREINILKEHQSKTLEILYTYKNSSELNESIQQVALKIIGLHKKMDEVKNQMEKITEKWLQS
;
A
#
# COMPACT_ATOMS: atom_id res chain seq x y z
N MET A 1 -25.22 29.74 -13.96
CA MET A 1 -24.78 28.95 -15.14
C MET A 1 -23.33 29.31 -15.45
N LYS A 2 -22.35 28.52 -14.98
CA LYS A 2 -20.92 28.82 -15.20
C LYS A 2 -20.55 28.43 -16.62
N MET A 3 -20.22 29.42 -17.45
CA MET A 3 -19.77 29.21 -18.82
C MET A 3 -18.43 28.48 -18.80
N ARG A 4 -18.42 27.30 -19.41
CA ARG A 4 -17.24 26.49 -19.68
C ARG A 4 -16.48 27.20 -20.81
N THR A 5 -15.42 27.93 -20.47
CA THR A 5 -14.55 28.56 -21.47
C THR A 5 -13.95 27.47 -22.35
N LYS A 6 -14.40 27.48 -23.60
CA LYS A 6 -13.90 26.65 -24.70
C LYS A 6 -12.46 27.10 -24.97
N ASN A 7 -11.48 26.36 -24.47
CA ASN A 7 -10.07 26.65 -24.73
C ASN A 7 -9.83 26.61 -26.25
N SER A 8 -9.40 27.74 -26.80
CA SER A 8 -8.92 27.85 -28.17
C SER A 8 -7.79 26.85 -28.38
N THR A 9 -7.95 25.94 -29.33
CA THR A 9 -6.87 25.08 -29.85
C THR A 9 -5.87 25.96 -30.61
N SER A 10 -5.02 26.66 -29.87
CA SER A 10 -3.88 27.38 -30.44
C SER A 10 -2.90 26.36 -31.02
N ARG A 11 -2.69 26.42 -32.34
CA ARG A 11 -1.69 25.58 -33.00
C ARG A 11 -0.30 25.98 -32.49
N LYS A 12 0.51 24.99 -32.09
CA LYS A 12 1.88 25.20 -31.63
C LYS A 12 2.76 25.38 -32.87
N ASN A 13 3.03 26.62 -33.23
CA ASN A 13 3.70 26.96 -34.50
C ASN A 13 5.22 27.09 -34.39
N TYR A 14 5.76 27.15 -33.16
CA TYR A 14 7.19 27.37 -32.91
C TYR A 14 7.83 26.11 -32.32
N ARG A 15 9.03 25.79 -32.80
CA ARG A 15 9.85 24.66 -32.35
C ARG A 15 11.09 25.18 -31.62
N ILE A 16 11.45 24.50 -30.54
CA ILE A 16 12.68 24.74 -29.78
C ILE A 16 13.50 23.45 -29.87
N ASP A 17 14.68 23.53 -30.46
CA ASP A 17 15.63 22.42 -30.56
C ASP A 17 16.80 22.68 -29.61
N VAL A 18 17.07 21.74 -28.70
CA VAL A 18 18.15 21.80 -27.71
C VAL A 18 19.02 20.57 -27.86
N ARG A 19 20.35 20.76 -27.93
CA ARG A 19 21.30 19.65 -27.87
C ARG A 19 21.57 19.31 -26.40
N LEU A 20 21.44 18.03 -26.07
CA LEU A 20 21.67 17.51 -24.73
C LEU A 20 22.81 16.49 -24.79
N THR A 21 23.57 16.42 -23.71
CA THR A 21 24.46 15.28 -23.45
C THR A 21 23.64 14.04 -23.06
N ASP A 22 24.24 12.85 -23.15
CA ASP A 22 23.55 11.60 -22.79
C ASP A 22 23.05 11.59 -21.34
N VAL A 23 23.80 12.22 -20.44
CA VAL A 23 23.46 12.36 -19.02
C VAL A 23 22.24 13.25 -18.83
N GLU A 24 22.18 14.39 -19.52
CA GLU A 24 21.05 15.33 -19.45
C GLU A 24 19.79 14.72 -20.06
N HIS A 25 19.93 14.03 -21.20
CA HIS A 25 18.82 13.33 -21.83
C HIS A 25 18.25 12.25 -20.91
N SER A 26 19.12 11.46 -20.27
CA SER A 26 18.71 10.40 -19.33
C SER A 26 17.99 10.95 -18.10
N LYS A 27 18.45 12.09 -17.56
CA LYS A 27 17.76 12.77 -16.46
C LYS A 27 16.36 13.22 -16.85
N ILE A 28 16.21 13.89 -18.01
CA ILE A 28 14.90 14.34 -18.49
C ILE A 28 13.97 13.14 -18.76
N ASP A 29 14.50 12.06 -19.32
CA ASP A 29 13.73 10.83 -19.57
C ASP A 29 13.22 10.18 -18.27
N ASN A 30 14.08 10.09 -17.26
CA ASN A 30 13.70 9.56 -15.95
C ASN A 30 12.66 10.45 -15.27
N MET A 31 12.86 11.77 -15.25
CA MET A 31 11.89 12.68 -14.62
C MET A 31 10.55 12.69 -15.36
N TYR A 32 10.57 12.59 -16.69
CA TYR A 32 9.37 12.44 -17.51
C TYR A 32 8.60 11.16 -17.14
N LYS A 33 9.29 10.01 -17.05
CA LYS A 33 8.67 8.73 -16.66
C LYS A 33 8.00 8.77 -15.29
N THR A 34 8.53 9.57 -14.37
CA THR A 34 7.96 9.77 -13.03
C THR A 34 6.89 10.86 -12.94
N SER A 35 6.56 11.54 -14.05
CA SER A 35 5.62 12.67 -14.08
C SER A 35 4.21 12.26 -14.54
N THR A 36 3.20 13.09 -14.27
CA THR A 36 1.84 12.96 -14.83
C THR A 36 1.73 13.26 -16.33
N CYS A 37 2.80 13.63 -17.02
CA CYS A 37 2.75 14.10 -18.40
C CYS A 37 2.64 12.92 -19.37
N LEU A 38 1.79 13.03 -20.40
CA LEU A 38 1.58 11.95 -21.39
C LEU A 38 2.66 11.88 -22.48
N THR A 39 3.43 12.97 -22.66
CA THR A 39 4.49 13.07 -23.66
C THR A 39 5.68 13.86 -23.13
N LYS A 40 6.90 13.55 -23.59
CA LYS A 40 8.12 14.31 -23.25
C LYS A 40 7.97 15.80 -23.59
N ALA A 41 7.33 16.10 -24.72
CA ALA A 41 7.07 17.47 -25.16
C ALA A 41 6.06 18.21 -24.27
N GLN A 42 5.19 17.50 -23.54
CA GLN A 42 4.33 18.09 -22.52
C GLN A 42 5.13 18.38 -21.25
N TYR A 43 5.92 17.41 -20.77
CA TYR A 43 6.78 17.56 -19.59
C TYR A 43 7.75 18.73 -19.72
N VAL A 44 8.51 18.79 -20.82
CA VAL A 44 9.47 19.88 -21.07
C VAL A 44 8.77 21.23 -21.16
N ARG A 45 7.55 21.28 -21.74
CA ARG A 45 6.77 22.53 -21.79
C ARG A 45 6.33 22.96 -20.40
N GLU A 46 5.80 22.05 -19.60
CA GLU A 46 5.39 22.36 -18.23
C GLU A 46 6.59 22.82 -17.39
N LEU A 47 7.76 22.21 -17.58
CA LEU A 47 9.02 22.59 -16.93
C LEU A 47 9.49 23.99 -17.33
N ILE A 48 9.55 24.30 -18.64
CA ILE A 48 9.99 25.63 -19.14
C ILE A 48 9.07 26.75 -18.67
N PHE A 49 7.76 26.48 -18.57
CA PHE A 49 6.77 27.48 -18.16
C PHE A 49 6.45 27.44 -16.66
N ASN A 50 7.29 26.78 -15.84
CA ASN A 50 7.12 26.65 -14.39
C ASN A 50 5.70 26.24 -13.97
N ARG A 51 5.06 25.38 -14.77
CA ARG A 51 3.75 24.84 -14.42
C ARG A 51 3.95 23.72 -13.39
N PRO A 52 3.02 23.55 -12.44
CA PRO A 52 3.15 22.51 -11.43
C PRO A 52 3.10 21.13 -12.09
N ILE A 53 4.24 20.46 -12.18
CA ILE A 53 4.34 19.05 -12.57
C ILE A 53 4.15 18.22 -11.30
N ARG A 54 3.13 17.35 -11.28
CA ARG A 54 3.00 16.35 -10.22
C ARG A 54 3.95 15.20 -10.56
N ILE A 55 4.96 15.03 -9.71
CA ILE A 55 5.86 13.88 -9.76
C ILE A 55 5.23 12.80 -8.88
N PHE A 56 5.00 11.62 -9.43
CA PHE A 56 4.57 10.47 -8.65
C PHE A 56 5.79 9.92 -7.91
N TYR A 57 5.89 10.21 -6.61
CA TYR A 57 6.86 9.54 -5.75
C TYR A 57 6.28 8.18 -5.37
N ARG A 58 6.51 7.16 -6.21
CA ARG A 58 6.20 5.78 -5.84
C ARG A 58 7.32 5.30 -4.91
N ASN A 59 6.99 5.15 -3.63
CA ASN A 59 7.93 4.67 -2.63
C ASN A 59 7.97 3.15 -2.68
N GLN A 60 8.91 2.59 -3.45
CA GLN A 60 9.06 1.14 -3.60
C GLN A 60 9.14 0.43 -2.25
N SER A 61 9.84 1.01 -1.27
CA SER A 61 9.94 0.43 0.08
C SER A 61 8.60 0.38 0.82
N LEU A 62 7.66 1.29 0.53
CA LEU A 62 6.30 1.19 1.07
C LEU A 62 5.52 0.08 0.37
N ASP A 63 5.66 -0.06 -0.94
CA ASP A 63 4.98 -1.13 -1.69
C ASP A 63 5.48 -2.53 -1.25
N ASP A 64 6.79 -2.69 -1.10
CA ASP A 64 7.41 -3.93 -0.60
C ASP A 64 6.90 -4.25 0.82
N LEU A 65 6.80 -3.24 1.69
CA LEU A 65 6.24 -3.39 3.03
C LEU A 65 4.76 -3.83 3.01
N ILE A 66 3.95 -3.30 2.08
CA ILE A 66 2.56 -3.73 1.93
C ILE A 66 2.47 -5.19 1.47
N GLU A 67 3.35 -5.61 0.56
CA GLU A 67 3.42 -7.02 0.12
C GLU A 67 3.72 -7.96 1.30
N GLU A 68 4.68 -7.61 2.15
CA GLU A 68 4.99 -8.37 3.37
C GLU A 68 3.79 -8.40 4.34
N ILE A 69 3.08 -7.28 4.54
CA ILE A 69 1.88 -7.24 5.39
C ILE A 69 0.79 -8.18 4.88
N VAL A 70 0.61 -8.32 3.57
CA VAL A 70 -0.37 -9.25 2.99
C VAL A 70 0.00 -10.70 3.32
N ILE A 71 1.28 -11.05 3.27
CA ILE A 71 1.77 -12.38 3.62
C ILE A 71 1.53 -12.66 5.10
N LEU A 72 1.96 -11.74 5.99
CA LEU A 72 1.79 -11.87 7.44
C LEU A 72 0.32 -11.99 7.84
N ASN A 73 -0.58 -11.25 7.20
CA ASN A 73 -2.02 -11.37 7.45
C ASN A 73 -2.57 -12.77 7.15
N ARG A 74 -2.07 -13.44 6.11
CA ARG A 74 -2.46 -14.83 5.80
C ARG A 74 -1.97 -15.78 6.87
N GLU A 75 -0.71 -15.65 7.29
CA GLU A 75 -0.14 -16.48 8.34
C GLU A 75 -0.87 -16.32 9.68
N ILE A 76 -1.21 -15.09 10.06
CA ILE A 76 -2.02 -14.82 11.26
C ILE A 76 -3.38 -15.51 11.18
N ASN A 77 -4.06 -15.46 10.02
CA ASN A 77 -5.35 -16.13 9.87
C ASN A 77 -5.23 -17.66 10.03
N ILE A 78 -4.16 -18.26 9.50
CA ILE A 78 -3.86 -19.69 9.66
C ILE A 78 -3.64 -20.02 11.14
N LEU A 79 -2.83 -19.23 11.86
CA LEU A 79 -2.59 -19.43 13.29
C LEU A 79 -3.88 -19.31 14.12
N LYS A 80 -4.75 -18.35 13.78
CA LYS A 80 -6.05 -18.19 14.43
C LYS A 80 -6.95 -19.40 14.22
N GLU A 81 -7.00 -19.95 13.00
CA GLU A 81 -7.77 -21.16 12.70
C GLU A 81 -7.25 -22.36 13.51
N HIS A 82 -5.93 -22.54 13.57
CA HIS A 82 -5.31 -23.58 14.41
C HIS A 82 -5.69 -23.43 15.88
N GLN A 83 -5.63 -22.21 16.43
CA GLN A 83 -6.01 -21.95 17.82
C GLN A 83 -7.48 -22.26 18.09
N SER A 84 -8.40 -21.86 17.19
CA SER A 84 -9.83 -22.17 17.32
C SER A 84 -10.06 -23.68 17.39
N LYS A 85 -9.42 -24.43 16.50
CA LYS A 85 -9.49 -25.90 16.49
C LYS A 85 -8.90 -26.51 17.77
N THR A 86 -7.77 -25.99 18.26
CA THR A 86 -7.19 -26.43 19.54
C THR A 86 -8.15 -26.16 20.71
N LEU A 87 -8.83 -25.02 20.73
CA LEU A 87 -9.83 -24.71 21.76
C LEU A 87 -11.02 -25.68 21.71
N GLU A 88 -11.57 -25.97 20.53
CA GLU A 88 -12.66 -26.95 20.38
C GLU A 88 -12.29 -28.34 20.91
N ILE A 89 -11.07 -28.79 20.59
CA ILE A 89 -10.51 -30.05 21.10
C ILE A 89 -10.42 -30.01 22.63
N LEU A 90 -9.82 -28.95 23.20
CA LEU A 90 -9.68 -28.79 24.66
C LEU A 90 -11.02 -28.78 25.39
N TYR A 91 -12.04 -28.10 24.84
CA TYR A 91 -13.37 -28.07 25.44
C TYR A 91 -14.10 -29.42 25.34
N THR A 92 -13.86 -30.19 24.29
CA THR A 92 -14.43 -31.54 24.14
C THR A 92 -13.87 -32.48 25.22
N TYR A 93 -12.56 -32.43 25.49
CA TYR A 93 -11.93 -33.23 26.55
C TYR A 93 -12.27 -32.79 27.97
N LYS A 94 -12.57 -31.49 28.19
CA LYS A 94 -13.03 -30.98 29.49
C LYS A 94 -14.34 -31.63 29.97
N ASN A 95 -15.19 -32.08 29.05
CA ASN A 95 -16.51 -32.63 29.38
C ASN A 95 -16.51 -34.10 29.82
N SER A 96 -15.36 -34.81 29.76
CA SER A 96 -15.27 -36.25 30.01
C SER A 96 -14.47 -36.65 31.26
N SER A 97 -13.85 -35.71 31.97
CA SER A 97 -13.02 -35.97 33.15
C SER A 97 -12.95 -34.75 34.07
N GLU A 98 -12.73 -34.98 35.38
CA GLU A 98 -12.31 -33.98 36.37
C GLU A 98 -10.98 -33.35 35.95
N LEU A 99 -11.00 -32.45 34.96
CA LEU A 99 -9.78 -31.85 34.42
C LEU A 99 -9.52 -30.49 35.04
N ASN A 100 -8.70 -30.58 36.10
CA ASN A 100 -7.51 -29.80 36.44
C ASN A 100 -7.40 -28.39 35.84
N GLU A 101 -7.33 -27.42 36.75
CA GLU A 101 -7.01 -25.99 36.58
C GLU A 101 -6.02 -25.68 35.44
N SER A 102 -4.99 -26.52 35.24
CA SER A 102 -4.02 -26.41 34.15
C SER A 102 -4.65 -26.31 32.75
N ILE A 103 -5.73 -27.03 32.45
CA ILE A 103 -6.41 -26.96 31.14
C ILE A 103 -7.13 -25.63 30.98
N GLN A 104 -7.77 -25.14 32.04
CA GLN A 104 -8.42 -23.83 32.03
C GLN A 104 -7.40 -22.71 31.83
N GLN A 105 -6.24 -22.81 32.48
CA GLN A 105 -5.13 -21.86 32.31
C GLN A 105 -4.60 -21.84 30.87
N VAL A 106 -4.49 -23.01 30.22
CA VAL A 106 -4.07 -23.10 28.81
C VAL A 106 -5.13 -22.48 27.89
N ALA A 107 -6.41 -22.76 28.10
CA ALA A 107 -7.49 -22.17 27.31
C ALA A 107 -7.51 -20.63 27.40
N LEU A 108 -7.35 -20.08 28.62
CA LEU A 108 -7.26 -18.64 28.85
C LEU A 108 -6.06 -18.01 28.12
N LYS A 109 -4.90 -18.68 28.13
CA LYS A 109 -3.71 -18.22 27.39
C LYS A 109 -3.96 -18.19 25.88
N ILE A 110 -4.59 -19.23 25.32
CA ILE A 110 -4.91 -19.28 23.88
C ILE A 110 -5.87 -18.14 23.51
N ILE A 111 -6.91 -17.90 24.30
CA ILE A 111 -7.84 -16.77 24.10
C ILE A 111 -7.10 -15.42 24.16
N GLY A 112 -6.19 -15.26 25.12
CA GLY A 112 -5.35 -14.06 25.24
C GLY A 112 -4.46 -13.83 24.01
N LEU A 113 -3.84 -14.90 23.49
CA LEU A 113 -3.04 -14.84 22.26
C LEU A 113 -3.90 -14.49 21.04
N HIS A 114 -5.10 -15.07 20.94
CA HIS A 114 -6.03 -14.77 19.84
C HIS A 114 -6.39 -13.29 19.80
N LYS A 115 -6.68 -12.70 20.96
CA LYS A 115 -6.96 -11.26 21.08
C LYS A 115 -5.76 -10.40 20.66
N LYS A 116 -4.53 -10.81 20.99
CA LYS A 116 -3.32 -10.10 20.54
C LYS A 116 -3.12 -10.20 19.03
N MET A 117 -3.42 -11.35 18.43
CA MET A 117 -3.40 -11.49 16.97
C MET A 117 -4.42 -10.56 16.29
N ASP A 118 -5.61 -10.39 16.88
CA ASP A 118 -6.60 -9.41 16.39
C ASP A 118 -6.11 -7.96 16.50
N GLU A 119 -5.45 -7.60 17.59
CA GLU A 119 -4.84 -6.27 17.75
C GLU A 119 -3.80 -5.99 16.66
N VAL A 120 -2.93 -6.97 16.35
CA VAL A 120 -1.91 -6.85 15.29
C VAL A 120 -2.57 -6.74 13.92
N LYS A 121 -3.57 -7.57 13.62
CA LYS A 121 -4.31 -7.50 12.35
C LYS A 121 -4.98 -6.14 12.15
N ASN A 122 -5.62 -5.59 13.19
CA ASN A 122 -6.20 -4.25 13.16
C ASN A 122 -5.16 -3.15 12.89
N GLN A 123 -3.93 -3.30 13.39
CA GLN A 123 -2.85 -2.35 13.08
C GLN A 123 -2.39 -2.47 11.62
N MET A 124 -2.28 -3.70 11.10
CA MET A 124 -1.96 -3.94 9.69
C MET A 124 -3.02 -3.34 8.76
N GLU A 125 -4.30 -3.52 9.08
CA GLU A 125 -5.42 -2.94 8.31
C GLU A 125 -5.32 -1.40 8.26
N LYS A 126 -5.06 -0.74 9.40
CA LYS A 126 -4.85 0.72 9.45
C LYS A 126 -3.68 1.19 8.60
N ILE A 127 -2.61 0.40 8.49
CA ILE A 127 -1.46 0.72 7.63
C ILE A 127 -1.87 0.60 6.17
N THR A 128 -2.55 -0.48 5.80
CA THR A 128 -3.03 -0.70 4.42
C THR A 128 -4.05 0.35 3.97
N GLU A 129 -4.96 0.79 4.85
CA GLU A 129 -5.92 1.86 4.54
C GLU A 129 -5.24 3.19 4.24
N LYS A 130 -4.23 3.57 5.04
CA LYS A 130 -3.45 4.78 4.80
C LYS A 130 -2.68 4.74 3.48
N TRP A 131 -2.15 3.57 3.14
CA TRP A 131 -1.45 3.37 1.86
C TRP A 131 -2.41 3.51 0.67
N LEU A 132 -3.62 2.93 0.72
CA LEU A 132 -4.62 3.06 -0.35
C LEU A 132 -5.10 4.51 -0.59
N GLN A 133 -4.95 5.39 0.40
CA GLN A 133 -5.32 6.80 0.32
C GLN A 133 -4.16 7.70 -0.15
N SER A 134 -2.95 7.15 -0.31
CA SER A 134 -1.74 7.86 -0.73
C SER A 134 -1.57 7.84 -2.26
#